data_AF-A0A099L4N4-F1
#
_entry.id   AF-A0A099L4N4-F1
#
_cell.length_a   1.000
_cell.length_b   1.000
_cell.length_c   1.000
_cell.angle_alpha   90.00
_cell.angle_beta   90.00
_cell.angle_gamma   90.00
#
_symmetry.space_group_name_H-M   'P 1'
#
loop_
_entity.id
_entity.type
_entity.pdbx_description
1 polymer ?
#
loop_
_entity_poly.entity_id
_entity_poly.type
_entity_poly.pdbx_seq_one_letter_code
_entity_poly.pdbx_strand_id
1 'polypeptide(L)'
;MWSRTFAGLLLGLLISISVVLNLNLLLPIKEDTMLLIGLLCAFPIWVGIQVWAYSFTSAKKAWLKLTIVLAPSALLNLLLLSLR
;
A
#
# COMPACT_ATOMS: atom_id res chain seq x y z
N MET A 1 0.43 13.00 18.12
CA MET A 1 1.44 12.33 17.25
C MET A 1 1.07 10.88 16.93
N TRP A 2 0.69 10.09 17.94
CA TRP A 2 0.22 8.69 17.81
C TRP A 2 -0.83 8.41 16.73
N SER A 3 -1.82 9.29 16.53
CA SER A 3 -2.82 9.08 15.49
C SER A 3 -2.24 9.07 14.06
N ARG A 4 -1.14 9.80 13.81
CA ARG A 4 -0.42 9.76 12.52
C ARG A 4 0.37 8.46 12.36
N THR A 5 0.96 7.99 13.46
CA THR A 5 1.63 6.70 13.52
C THR A 5 0.66 5.57 13.20
N PHE A 6 -0.52 5.57 13.81
CA PHE A 6 -1.57 4.60 13.49
C PHE A 6 -2.04 4.73 12.04
N ALA A 7 -2.19 5.95 11.50
CA ALA A 7 -2.53 6.14 10.09
C ALA A 7 -1.48 5.50 9.17
N GLY A 8 -0.19 5.81 9.38
CA GLY A 8 0.90 5.27 8.58
C GLY A 8 1.07 3.75 8.74
N LEU A 9 0.86 3.23 9.95
CA LEU A 9 0.99 1.80 10.23
C LEU A 9 -0.12 1.01 9.54
N LEU A 10 -1.38 1.41 9.74
CA LEU A 10 -2.55 0.70 9.24
C LEU A 10 -2.77 0.94 7.74
N LEU A 11 -2.85 2.20 7.31
CA LEU A 11 -3.06 2.52 5.90
C LEU A 11 -1.81 2.24 5.07
N GLY A 12 -0.61 2.45 5.61
CA GLY A 12 0.62 2.08 4.89
C GLY A 12 0.71 0.58 4.66
N LEU A 13 0.25 -0.25 5.61
CA LEU A 13 0.24 -1.71 5.43
C LEU A 13 -0.72 -2.09 4.30
N LEU A 14 -1.93 -1.52 4.31
CA LEU A 14 -2.93 -1.74 3.26
C LEU A 14 -2.43 -1.26 1.89
N ILE A 15 -1.79 -0.10 1.81
CA ILE A 15 -1.21 0.41 0.56
C ILE A 15 -0.11 -0.53 0.07
N SER A 16 0.79 -0.96 0.95
CA SER A 16 1.87 -1.88 0.60
C SER A 16 1.34 -3.20 0.02
N ILE A 17 0.41 -3.86 0.73
CA ILE A 17 -0.24 -5.09 0.26
C ILE A 17 -0.96 -4.85 -1.06
N SER A 18 -1.71 -3.75 -1.17
CA SER A 18 -2.46 -3.38 -2.37
C SER A 18 -1.55 -3.19 -3.58
N VAL A 19 -0.40 -2.53 -3.41
CA VAL A 19 0.58 -2.32 -4.49
C VAL A 19 1.22 -3.63 -4.92
N VAL A 20 1.63 -4.48 -3.97
CA VAL A 20 2.24 -5.78 -4.29
C VAL A 20 1.24 -6.71 -4.99
N LEU A 21 -0.03 -6.68 -4.59
CA LEU A 21 -1.09 -7.44 -5.25
C LEU A 21 -1.29 -6.99 -6.71
N ASN A 22 -1.27 -5.68 -6.97
CA ASN A 22 -1.34 -5.17 -8.34
C ASN A 22 -0.15 -5.63 -9.17
N LEU A 23 1.07 -5.66 -8.60
CA LEU A 23 2.24 -6.21 -9.29
C LEU A 23 2.06 -7.68 -9.66
N ASN A 24 1.55 -8.50 -8.74
CA ASN A 24 1.27 -9.91 -8.99
C ASN A 24 0.21 -10.12 -10.08
N LEU A 25 -0.83 -9.27 -10.13
CA LEU A 25 -1.91 -9.38 -11.12
C LEU A 25 -1.51 -8.86 -12.50
N LEU A 26 -0.63 -7.85 -12.58
CA LEU A 26 -0.23 -7.22 -13.84
C LEU A 26 0.96 -7.89 -14.52
N LEU A 27 1.92 -8.40 -13.76
CA LEU A 27 3.16 -8.92 -14.32
C LEU A 27 3.08 -10.44 -14.51
N PRO A 28 3.37 -10.97 -15.71
CA PRO A 28 3.33 -12.41 -16.01
C PRO A 28 4.62 -13.09 -15.52
N ILE A 29 4.92 -12.97 -14.23
CA ILE A 29 6.08 -13.59 -13.58
C ILE A 29 5.62 -14.85 -12.83
N LYS A 30 6.50 -15.85 -12.73
CA LYS A 30 6.25 -17.05 -11.93
C LYS A 30 5.91 -16.70 -10.48
N GLU A 31 4.99 -17.44 -9.89
CA GLU A 31 4.44 -17.17 -8.56
C GLU A 31 5.53 -17.13 -7.47
N ASP A 32 6.46 -18.07 -7.47
CA ASP A 32 7.56 -18.13 -6.51
C ASP A 32 8.45 -16.88 -6.55
N THR A 33 8.79 -16.42 -7.75
CA THR A 33 9.58 -15.19 -7.94
C THR A 33 8.78 -13.96 -7.51
N MET A 34 7.47 -13.96 -7.76
CA MET A 34 6.59 -12.87 -7.34
C MET A 34 6.42 -12.77 -5.83
N LEU A 35 6.35 -13.89 -5.13
CA LEU A 35 6.31 -13.91 -3.66
C LEU A 35 7.59 -13.32 -3.07
N LEU A 36 8.76 -13.64 -3.65
CA LEU A 36 10.03 -13.04 -3.24
C LEU A 36 10.06 -11.53 -3.51
N ILE A 37 9.65 -11.09 -4.70
CA ILE A 37 9.57 -9.66 -5.04
C ILE A 37 8.62 -8.94 -4.08
N GLY A 38 7.44 -9.53 -3.83
CA GLY A 38 6.45 -9.00 -2.91
C GLY A 38 7.02 -8.83 -1.50
N LEU A 39 7.73 -9.83 -0.98
CA LEU A 39 8.39 -9.76 0.32
C LEU A 39 9.43 -8.63 0.38
N LEU A 40 10.28 -8.51 -0.66
CA LEU A 40 11.34 -7.51 -0.73
C LEU A 40 10.79 -6.08 -0.90
N CYS A 41 9.68 -5.91 -1.61
CA CYS A 41 9.08 -4.60 -1.88
C CYS A 41 8.10 -4.16 -0.79
N ALA A 42 7.35 -5.09 -0.18
CA ALA A 42 6.28 -4.75 0.76
C ALA A 42 6.81 -3.96 1.96
N PHE A 43 7.93 -4.41 2.54
CA PHE A 43 8.46 -3.81 3.75
C PHE A 43 9.01 -2.38 3.51
N PRO A 44 9.88 -2.12 2.50
CA PRO A 44 10.31 -0.77 2.18
C PRO A 44 9.17 0.20 1.85
N ILE A 45 8.16 -0.25 1.08
CA ILE A 45 6.98 0.57 0.77
C ILE A 45 6.24 0.93 2.06
N TRP A 46 6.02 -0.06 2.93
CA TRP A 46 5.32 0.15 4.19
C TRP A 46 6.05 1.13 5.11
N VAL A 47 7.35 0.97 5.29
CA VAL A 47 8.18 1.86 6.12
C VAL A 47 8.22 3.27 5.52
N GLY A 48 8.36 3.39 4.20
CA GLY A 48 8.34 4.68 3.50
C GLY A 48 7.04 5.45 3.75
N ILE A 49 5.90 4.76 3.73
CA ILE A 49 4.59 5.37 4.00
C ILE A 49 4.45 5.76 5.48
N GLN A 50 4.98 4.96 6.41
CA GLN A 50 5.00 5.33 7.83
C GLN A 50 5.79 6.62 8.07
N VAL A 51 6.96 6.76 7.46
CA VAL A 51 7.76 8.00 7.53
C VAL A 51 7.00 9.16 6.87
N TRP A 52 6.37 8.92 5.71
CA TRP A 52 5.59 9.93 5.02
C TRP A 52 4.39 10.42 5.84
N ALA A 53 3.75 9.55 6.64
CA ALA A 53 2.64 9.93 7.51
C ALA A 53 3.02 11.02 8.54
N TYR A 54 4.30 11.11 8.93
CA TYR A 54 4.79 12.16 9.83
C TYR A 54 5.00 13.52 9.15
N SER A 55 5.09 13.56 7.81
CA SER A 55 5.21 14.81 7.05
C SER A 55 3.93 15.67 7.12
N PHE A 56 2.79 15.08 7.47
CA PHE A 56 1.52 15.80 7.54
C PHE A 56 1.35 16.57 8.85
N THR A 57 0.91 17.83 8.74
CA THR A 57 0.69 18.74 9.88
C THR A 57 -0.49 18.36 10.77
N SER A 58 -1.43 17.54 10.29
CA SER A 58 -2.61 17.10 11.04
C SER A 58 -2.89 15.62 10.85
N ALA A 59 -3.35 14.96 11.91
CA ALA A 59 -3.75 13.55 11.87
C ALA A 59 -4.88 13.30 10.87
N LYS A 60 -5.91 14.15 10.84
CA LYS A 60 -7.02 14.01 9.87
C LYS A 60 -6.54 14.08 8.43
N LYS A 61 -5.57 14.96 8.14
CA LYS A 61 -4.96 15.06 6.80
C LYS A 61 -4.16 13.81 6.44
N ALA A 62 -3.43 13.23 7.39
CA ALA A 62 -2.68 12.00 7.16
C ALA A 62 -3.62 10.84 6.78
N TRP A 63 -4.68 10.62 7.58
CA TRP A 63 -5.70 9.61 7.27
C TRP A 63 -6.33 9.84 5.91
N LEU A 64 -6.82 11.05 5.63
CA LEU A 64 -7.47 11.36 4.36
C LEU A 64 -6.53 11.14 3.16
N LYS A 65 -5.29 11.64 3.22
CA LYS A 65 -4.33 11.55 2.11
C LYS A 65 -3.92 10.09 1.86
N LEU A 66 -3.64 9.33 2.91
CA LEU A 66 -3.30 7.92 2.78
C LEU A 66 -4.48 7.09 2.24
N THR A 67 -5.71 7.36 2.68
CA THR A 67 -6.90 6.70 2.13
C THR A 67 -7.12 7.04 0.65
N ILE A 68 -6.90 8.30 0.26
CA ILE A 68 -6.98 8.72 -1.16
C ILE A 68 -5.92 8.00 -2.00
N VAL A 69 -4.73 7.75 -1.46
CA VAL A 69 -3.67 6.98 -2.16
C VAL A 69 -4.02 5.50 -2.25
N LEU A 70 -4.64 4.93 -1.22
CA LEU A 70 -5.10 3.54 -1.22
C LEU A 70 -6.22 3.31 -2.25
N ALA A 71 -7.16 4.25 -2.36
CA ALA A 71 -8.36 4.11 -3.19
C ALA A 71 -8.11 3.68 -4.64
N PRO A 72 -7.24 4.33 -5.45
CA PRO A 72 -6.99 3.91 -6.82
C PRO A 72 -6.32 2.54 -6.90
N SER A 73 -5.40 2.22 -5.99
CA SER A 73 -4.73 0.92 -5.95
C SER A 73 -5.70 -0.20 -5.58
N ALA A 74 -6.62 0.04 -4.65
CA ALA A 74 -7.67 -0.90 -4.26
C ALA A 74 -8.71 -1.09 -5.37
N LEU A 75 -9.09 0.00 -6.06
CA LEU A 75 -9.98 -0.06 -7.21
C LEU A 75 -9.36 -0.89 -8.35
N LEU A 76 -8.07 -0.68 -8.62
CA LEU A 76 -7.35 -1.44 -9.64
C LEU A 76 -7.28 -2.93 -9.30
N ASN A 77 -7.02 -3.27 -8.02
CA ASN A 77 -7.10 -4.65 -7.54
C ASN A 77 -8.48 -5.28 -7.77
N LEU A 78 -9.55 -4.56 -7.41
CA LEU A 78 -10.93 -5.02 -7.63
C LEU A 78 -11.22 -5.29 -9.11
N LEU A 79 -10.82 -4.37 -9.99
CA LEU A 79 -10.99 -4.52 -11.43
C LEU A 79 -10.21 -5.73 -11.96
N LEU A 80 -8.91 -5.83 -11.63
CA LEU A 80 -8.08 -6.93 -12.11
C LEU A 80 -8.55 -8.30 -11.59
N LEU A 81 -8.98 -8.40 -10.34
CA LEU A 81 -9.53 -9.63 -9.78
C LEU A 81 -10.86 -10.02 -10.43
N SER A 82 -11.69 -9.04 -10.83
CA SER A 82 -12.96 -9.32 -11.52
C SER A 82 -12.80 -9.75 -12.98
N LEU A 83 -11.66 -9.45 -13.59
CA LEU A 83 -11.35 -9.75 -15.00
C LEU A 83 -10.55 -11.04 -15.18
N ARG A 84 -10.08 -11.65 -14.09
CA ARG A 84 -9.23 -12.85 -14.06
C ARG A 84 -10.05 -14.10 -13.77
#